data_AF-B7JY50-F1
#
_entry.id   AF-B7JY50-F1
#
_cell.length_a   1.000
_cell.length_b   1.000
_cell.length_c   1.000
_cell.angle_alpha   90.00
_cell.angle_beta   90.00
_cell.angle_gamma   90.00
#
_symmetry.space_group_name_H-M   'P 1'
#
loop_
_entity.id
_entity.type
_entity.pdbx_description
1 polymer ?
#
loop_
_entity_poly.entity_id
_entity_poly.type
_entity_poly.pdbx_seq_one_letter_code
_entity_poly.pdbx_strand_id
1 'polypeptide(L)' 'MKVETISSTREPMQESLGNYVAELQLHMALQARNLVPTLTQTDDPRFKLLQETQATLEKLASRQIL' A
#
# COMPACT_ATOMS: atom_id res chain seq x y z
N MET A 1 30.10 37.38 3.25
CA MET A 1 29.60 36.03 2.94
C MET A 1 28.79 35.56 4.14
N LYS A 2 27.46 35.68 4.10
CA LYS A 2 26.57 35.34 5.23
C LYS A 2 25.65 34.21 4.75
N VAL A 3 25.98 33.00 5.14
CA VAL A 3 25.28 31.76 4.78
C VAL A 3 24.15 31.56 5.77
N GLU A 4 23.04 32.27 5.60
CA GLU A 4 21.86 32.14 6.45
C GLU A 4 20.61 32.34 5.59
N THR A 5 20.18 31.33 4.83
CA THR A 5 18.80 31.23 4.26
C THR A 5 18.58 29.92 3.48
N ILE A 6 18.85 28.76 4.10
CA ILE A 6 18.37 27.46 3.55
C ILE A 6 17.52 26.67 4.55
N SER A 7 17.34 27.17 5.77
CA SER A 7 16.57 26.49 6.82
C SER A 7 15.07 26.81 6.82
N SER A 8 14.60 27.91 6.19
CA SER A 8 13.20 28.36 6.35
C SER A 8 12.19 27.75 5.37
N THR A 9 12.62 27.14 4.27
CA THR A 9 11.72 26.60 3.21
C THR A 9 11.50 25.08 3.34
N ARG A 10 12.20 24.41 4.27
CA ARG A 10 12.21 22.95 4.39
C ARG A 10 10.96 22.39 5.07
N GLU A 11 10.46 23.09 6.09
CA GLU A 11 9.27 22.70 6.86
C GLU A 11 8.00 22.56 6.01
N PRO A 12 7.58 23.56 5.20
CA PRO A 12 6.37 23.41 4.38
C PRO A 12 6.52 22.34 3.28
N MET A 13 7.75 22.10 2.82
CA MET A 13 8.04 21.06 1.83
C MET A 13 7.98 19.65 2.45
N GLN A 14 8.41 19.49 3.71
CA GLN A 14 8.31 18.21 4.41
C GLN A 14 6.86 17.84 4.72
N GLU A 15 6.04 18.79 5.15
CA GLU A 15 4.60 18.57 5.36
C GLU A 15 3.89 18.22 4.05
N SER A 16 4.17 18.96 2.96
CA SER A 16 3.64 18.67 1.63
C SER A 16 4.07 17.30 1.10
N LEU A 17 5.33 16.91 1.32
CA LEU A 17 5.85 15.61 0.92
C LEU A 17 5.24 14.47 1.75
N GLY A 18 5.10 14.67 3.06
CA GLY A 18 4.44 13.72 3.96
C GLY A 18 2.99 13.48 3.56
N ASN A 19 2.25 14.57 3.26
CA ASN A 19 0.87 14.47 2.77
C ASN A 19 0.79 13.72 1.44
N TYR A 20 1.67 14.05 0.48
CA TYR A 20 1.74 13.35 -0.80
C TYR A 20 2.06 11.85 -0.64
N VAL A 21 3.00 11.50 0.23
CA VAL A 21 3.34 10.10 0.50
C VAL A 21 2.18 9.37 1.15
N ALA A 22 1.46 10.01 2.09
CA ALA A 22 0.27 9.42 2.71
C ALA A 22 -0.85 9.15 1.68
N GLU A 23 -1.12 10.12 0.81
CA GLU A 23 -2.09 9.98 -0.29
C GLU A 23 -1.67 8.87 -1.27
N LEU A 24 -0.39 8.82 -1.65
CA LEU A 24 0.15 7.78 -2.51
C LEU A 24 0.09 6.40 -1.85
N GLN A 25 0.43 6.30 -0.57
CA GLN A 25 0.36 5.05 0.20
C GLN A 25 -1.07 4.51 0.25
N LEU A 26 -2.05 5.39 0.49
CA LEU A 26 -3.47 5.02 0.44
C LEU A 26 -3.88 4.58 -0.97
N HIS A 27 -3.50 5.33 -1.99
CA HIS A 27 -3.79 4.99 -3.39
C HIS A 27 -3.21 3.62 -3.78
N MET A 28 -1.95 3.37 -3.44
CA MET A 28 -1.25 2.11 -3.70
C MET A 28 -1.88 0.94 -2.93
N ALA A 29 -2.30 1.15 -1.68
CA ALA A 29 -2.98 0.13 -0.88
C ALA A 29 -4.34 -0.25 -1.50
N LEU A 30 -5.10 0.73 -1.98
CA LEU A 30 -6.38 0.48 -2.67
C LEU A 30 -6.15 -0.19 -4.04
N GLN A 31 -5.13 0.24 -4.78
CA GLN A 31 -4.77 -0.35 -6.07
C GLN A 31 -4.29 -1.80 -5.92
N ALA A 32 -3.56 -2.13 -4.85
CA ALA A 32 -3.11 -3.49 -4.57
C ALA A 32 -4.29 -4.48 -4.45
N ARG A 33 -5.45 -4.04 -3.95
CA ARG A 33 -6.65 -4.89 -3.90
C ARG A 33 -7.19 -5.24 -5.30
N ASN A 34 -7.01 -4.35 -6.28
CA ASN A 34 -7.40 -4.61 -7.67
C ASN A 34 -6.42 -5.53 -8.41
N LEU A 35 -5.20 -5.72 -7.88
CA LEU A 35 -4.19 -6.62 -8.45
C LEU A 35 -4.35 -8.07 -7.96
N VAL A 36 -5.24 -8.31 -7.00
CA VAL A 36 -5.56 -9.65 -6.54
C VAL A 36 -6.54 -10.29 -7.55
N PRO A 37 -6.13 -11.35 -8.26
CA PRO A 37 -7.00 -12.00 -9.21
C PRO A 37 -8.22 -12.60 -8.50
N THR A 38 -9.41 -12.44 -9.09
CA THR A 38 -10.60 -13.13 -8.61
C THR A 38 -10.48 -14.61 -8.98
N LEU A 39 -10.26 -15.46 -7.98
CA LEU A 39 -10.16 -16.90 -8.19
C LEU A 39 -11.55 -17.50 -8.38
N THR A 40 -11.91 -17.82 -9.63
CA THR A 40 -13.13 -18.55 -10.00
C THR A 40 -13.02 -20.02 -9.58
N GLN A 41 -14.09 -20.64 -9.08
CA GLN A 41 -14.05 -22.06 -8.69
C GLN A 41 -13.68 -22.94 -9.88
N THR A 42 -12.52 -23.58 -9.80
CA THR A 42 -12.00 -24.59 -10.72
C THR A 42 -11.72 -25.85 -9.90
N ASP A 43 -12.08 -27.03 -10.43
CA ASP A 43 -11.91 -28.33 -9.73
C ASP A 43 -10.45 -28.81 -9.60
N ASP A 44 -9.48 -28.05 -10.12
CA ASP A 44 -8.06 -28.37 -10.02
C ASP A 44 -7.55 -28.20 -8.56
N PRO A 45 -6.91 -29.22 -7.96
CA PRO A 45 -6.37 -29.14 -6.59
C PRO A 45 -5.31 -28.05 -6.41
N ARG A 46 -4.55 -27.67 -7.45
CA ARG A 46 -3.61 -26.54 -7.40
C ARG A 46 -4.35 -25.21 -7.24
N PHE A 47 -5.53 -25.12 -7.86
CA PHE A 47 -6.38 -23.94 -7.79
C PHE A 47 -6.97 -23.77 -6.38
N LYS A 48 -7.36 -24.89 -5.75
CA LYS A 48 -7.80 -24.89 -4.34
C LYS A 48 -6.69 -24.40 -3.40
N LEU A 49 -5.46 -24.88 -3.57
CA LEU A 49 -4.31 -24.44 -2.76
C LEU A 49 -4.02 -22.93 -2.95
N LEU A 50 -4.09 -22.43 -4.19
CA LEU A 50 -3.93 -21.00 -4.46
C LEU A 50 -5.03 -20.17 -3.81
N GLN A 51 -6.27 -20.67 -3.82
CA GLN A 51 -7.40 -19.99 -3.20
C GLN A 51 -7.29 -19.93 -1.67
N GLU A 52 -6.87 -21.03 -1.05
CA GLU A 52 -6.58 -21.07 0.39
C GLU A 52 -5.43 -20.13 0.77
N THR A 53 -4.37 -20.09 -0.04
CA THR A 53 -3.22 -19.21 0.17
C THR A 53 -3.62 -17.74 0.06
N GLN A 54 -4.40 -17.38 -0.97
CA GLN A 54 -4.92 -16.03 -1.16
C GLN A 54 -5.82 -15.61 0.01
N ALA A 55 -6.80 -16.44 0.40
CA ALA A 55 -7.69 -16.15 1.52
C ALA A 55 -6.91 -15.96 2.84
N THR A 56 -5.83 -16.72 3.02
CA THR A 56 -4.95 -16.60 4.19
C THR A 56 -4.22 -15.26 4.20
N LEU A 57 -3.65 -14.84 3.06
CA LEU A 57 -2.97 -13.56 2.94
C LEU A 57 -3.93 -12.38 3.10
N GLU A 58 -5.12 -12.44 2.50
CA GLU A 58 -6.16 -11.41 2.66
C GLU A 58 -6.60 -11.28 4.12
N LYS A 59 -6.72 -12.40 4.85
CA LYS A 59 -7.06 -12.41 6.28
C LYS A 59 -5.95 -11.82 7.15
N LEU A 60 -4.68 -12.08 6.82
CA LEU A 60 -3.54 -11.47 7.51
C LEU A 60 -3.48 -9.97 7.24
N ALA A 61 -3.62 -9.55 5.97
CA ALA A 61 -3.65 -8.14 5.58
C ALA A 61 -4.81 -7.38 6.23
N SER A 62 -6.00 -7.98 6.32
CA SER A 62 -7.17 -7.38 6.98
C SER A 62 -6.99 -7.18 8.49
N ARG A 63 -6.12 -8.00 9.11
CA ARG A 63 -5.80 -7.93 10.55
C ARG A 63 -4.61 -7.03 10.84
N GLN A 64 -3.78 -6.75 9.83
CA GLN A 64 -2.77 -5.71 9.85
C GLN A 64 -3.47 -4.34 9.73
N ILE A 65 -4.26 -3.99 10.74
CA ILE A 65 -4.71 -2.61 10.93
C ILE A 65 -3.46 -1.84 11.39
N LEU A 66 -2.98 -0.97 10.51
CA LEU A 66 -1.94 0.04 10.79
C LEU A 66 -2.41 1.00 11.89
#